data_AF-A0A8T4M2B4-F1
#
_entry.id   AF-A0A8T4M2B4-F1
#
_cell.length_a   1.000
_cell.length_b   1.000
_cell.length_c   1.000
_cell.angle_alpha   90.00
_cell.angle_beta   90.00
_cell.angle_gamma   90.00
#
_symmetry.space_group_name_H-M   'P 1'
#
loop_
_entity.id
_entity.type
_entity.pdbx_description
1 polymer ?
#
loop_
_entity_poly.entity_id
_entity_poly.type
_entity_poly.pdbx_seq_one_letter_code
_entity_poly.pdbx_strand_id
1 'polypeptide(L)'
;ENANPGRYSPVIWRKMHAYFQKNKEDFLKHYHKRSNVESTFSMIKMRLGEFLKSKTYEAQRNELVMKFIVHNICCLVSEIFENDIHVDFRSELKTFIDDNRIFGQ
;
A
#
# COMPACT_ATOMS: atom_id res chain seq x y z
N GLU A 1 -0.84 30.13 9.76
CA GLU A 1 -0.90 30.97 8.55
C GLU A 1 -0.53 30.25 7.24
N ASN A 2 0.30 29.19 7.25
CA ASN A 2 0.77 28.54 6.00
C ASN A 2 -0.17 27.50 5.36
N ALA A 3 -1.33 27.21 5.95
CA ALA A 3 -2.25 26.16 5.46
C ALA A 3 -3.44 26.71 4.65
N ASN A 4 -3.65 28.02 4.63
CA ASN A 4 -4.80 28.62 3.96
C ASN A 4 -4.55 28.68 2.43
N PRO A 5 -5.37 28.01 1.59
CA PRO A 5 -5.14 27.99 0.16
C PRO A 5 -5.36 29.37 -0.48
N GLY A 6 -4.34 29.87 -1.17
CA GLY A 6 -4.47 31.05 -2.03
C GLY A 6 -5.21 30.76 -3.35
N ARG A 7 -5.47 31.80 -4.15
CA ARG A 7 -6.16 31.68 -5.46
C ARG A 7 -5.51 30.67 -6.42
N TYR A 8 -4.18 30.59 -6.40
CA TYR A 8 -3.38 29.70 -7.26
C TYR A 8 -3.15 28.30 -6.67
N SER A 9 -3.70 28.01 -5.50
CA SER A 9 -3.57 26.68 -4.92
C SER A 9 -4.25 25.62 -5.81
N PRO A 10 -3.66 24.41 -5.93
CA PRO A 10 -4.28 23.31 -6.65
C PRO A 10 -5.73 23.08 -6.20
N VAL A 11 -6.62 22.75 -7.14
CA VAL A 11 -8.04 22.54 -6.87
C VAL A 11 -8.25 21.51 -5.76
N ILE A 12 -7.43 20.45 -5.73
CA ILE A 12 -7.49 19.42 -4.70
C ILE A 12 -7.13 19.98 -3.31
N TRP A 13 -6.12 20.85 -3.19
CA TRP A 13 -5.71 21.45 -1.92
C TRP A 13 -6.82 22.34 -1.35
N ARG A 14 -7.43 23.17 -2.21
CA ARG A 14 -8.59 23.99 -1.84
C ARG A 14 -9.77 23.14 -1.37
N LYS A 15 -10.08 22.05 -2.08
CA LYS A 15 -11.15 21.11 -1.70
C LYS A 15 -10.87 20.44 -0.36
N MET A 16 -9.66 19.93 -0.15
CA MET A 16 -9.27 19.28 1.10
C MET A 16 -9.26 20.26 2.28
N HIS A 17 -8.78 21.49 2.08
CA HIS A 17 -8.84 22.53 3.11
C HIS A 17 -10.29 22.90 3.46
N ALA A 18 -11.17 23.08 2.46
CA ALA A 18 -12.59 23.32 2.71
C ALA A 18 -13.27 22.16 3.43
N TYR A 19 -12.90 20.90 3.10
CA TYR A 19 -13.39 19.71 3.78
C TYR A 19 -12.89 19.62 5.24
N PHE A 20 -11.62 19.94 5.48
CA PHE A 20 -11.03 20.03 6.83
C PHE A 20 -11.75 21.06 7.71
N GLN A 21 -12.05 22.25 7.18
CA GLN A 21 -12.74 23.30 7.93
C GLN A 21 -14.18 22.91 8.30
N LYS A 22 -14.88 22.18 7.43
CA LYS A 22 -16.27 21.77 7.63
C LYS A 22 -16.44 20.48 8.45
N ASN A 23 -15.49 19.55 8.37
CA ASN A 23 -15.59 18.20 8.95
C ASN A 23 -14.27 17.78 9.60
N LYS A 24 -13.75 18.61 10.51
CA LYS A 24 -12.40 18.46 11.09
C LYS A 24 -12.17 17.11 11.74
N GLU A 25 -13.11 16.61 12.54
CA GLU A 25 -12.97 15.33 13.24
C GLU A 25 -12.86 14.16 12.27
N ASP A 26 -13.76 14.07 11.30
CA ASP A 26 -13.74 13.02 10.29
C ASP A 26 -12.54 13.13 9.36
N PHE A 27 -12.10 14.35 9.05
CA PHE A 27 -10.86 14.57 8.33
C PHE A 27 -9.67 13.98 9.09
N LEU A 28 -9.52 14.30 10.38
CA LEU A 28 -8.38 13.86 11.20
C LEU A 28 -8.37 12.33 11.37
N LYS A 29 -9.54 11.70 11.56
CA LYS A 29 -9.67 10.23 11.60
C LYS A 29 -9.07 9.56 10.36
N HIS A 30 -9.21 10.17 9.18
CA HIS A 30 -8.69 9.63 7.93
C HIS A 30 -7.26 10.09 7.63
N TYR A 31 -6.89 11.30 8.05
CA TYR A 31 -5.62 11.94 7.69
C TYR A 31 -4.40 11.15 8.17
N HIS A 32 -4.50 10.47 9.33
CA HIS A 32 -3.42 9.63 9.85
C HIS A 32 -3.06 8.44 8.93
N LYS A 33 -3.94 8.03 8.02
CA LYS A 33 -3.61 6.96 7.05
C LYS A 33 -2.60 7.41 6.00
N ARG A 34 -2.39 8.72 5.83
CA ARG A 34 -1.43 9.29 4.88
C ARG A 34 0.00 8.92 5.24
N SER A 35 0.37 8.99 6.53
CA SER A 35 1.73 8.64 6.95
C SER A 35 2.05 7.18 6.67
N ASN A 36 1.06 6.29 6.74
CA ASN A 36 1.26 4.87 6.39
C ASN A 36 1.63 4.72 4.92
N VAL A 37 0.92 5.42 4.03
CA VAL A 37 1.24 5.43 2.59
C VAL A 37 2.65 5.96 2.36
N GLU A 38 3.00 7.11 2.92
CA GLU A 38 4.32 7.72 2.74
C GLU A 38 5.45 6.80 3.23
N SER A 39 5.27 6.17 4.40
CA SER A 39 6.21 5.20 4.95
C SER A 39 6.36 3.96 4.05
N THR A 40 5.25 3.39 3.55
CA THR A 40 5.30 2.24 2.63
C THR A 40 6.05 2.57 1.35
N PHE A 41 5.78 3.73 0.74
CA PHE A 41 6.52 4.19 -0.44
C PHE A 41 8.03 4.34 -0.15
N SER A 42 8.39 4.89 1.01
CA SER A 42 9.79 5.01 1.44
C SER A 42 10.47 3.65 1.58
N MET A 43 9.83 2.70 2.26
CA MET A 43 10.34 1.33 2.44
C MET A 43 10.55 0.61 1.11
N ILE A 44 9.60 0.75 0.18
CA ILE A 44 9.70 0.17 -1.18
C ILE A 44 10.88 0.77 -1.92
N LYS A 45 11.01 2.11 -1.93
CA LYS A 45 12.13 2.77 -2.62
C LYS A 45 13.48 2.37 -2.04
N MET A 46 13.57 2.24 -0.72
CA MET A 46 14.81 1.85 -0.03
C MET A 46 15.19 0.40 -0.32
N ARG A 47 14.24 -0.54 -0.31
CA ARG A 47 14.52 -1.98 -0.46
C ARG A 47 14.54 -2.46 -1.92
N LEU A 48 13.65 -1.93 -2.77
CA LEU A 48 13.45 -2.39 -4.15
C LEU A 48 13.90 -1.36 -5.21
N GLY A 49 14.43 -0.22 -4.76
CA GLY A 49 14.87 0.88 -5.60
C GLY A 49 13.73 1.75 -6.12
N GLU A 50 14.04 3.02 -6.36
CA GLU A 50 13.07 4.03 -6.79
C GLU A 50 12.69 3.90 -8.27
N PHE A 51 13.66 3.61 -9.13
CA PHE A 51 13.47 3.66 -10.58
C PHE A 51 12.70 2.45 -11.13
N LEU A 52 11.89 2.71 -12.16
CA LEU A 52 11.29 1.69 -13.01
C LEU A 52 12.18 1.50 -14.24
N LYS A 53 12.53 0.25 -14.55
CA LYS A 53 13.47 -0.07 -15.65
C LYS A 53 12.77 -0.35 -16.97
N SER A 54 11.48 -0.63 -16.93
CA SER A 54 10.68 -0.95 -18.11
C SER A 54 10.53 0.25 -19.06
N LYS A 55 10.49 -0.03 -20.37
CA LYS A 55 10.40 1.01 -21.42
C LYS A 55 8.97 1.42 -21.78
N THR A 56 8.04 0.49 -21.76
CA THR A 56 6.63 0.76 -22.08
C THR A 56 5.86 1.13 -20.82
N TYR A 57 4.85 1.98 -20.97
CA TYR A 57 4.01 2.41 -19.85
C TYR A 57 3.31 1.22 -19.15
N GLU A 58 2.82 0.25 -19.92
CA GLU A 58 2.17 -0.94 -19.35
C GLU A 58 3.15 -1.78 -18.52
N ALA A 59 4.37 -1.98 -19.03
CA ALA A 59 5.39 -2.72 -18.29
C ALA A 59 5.84 -1.96 -17.04
N GLN A 60 5.97 -0.63 -17.11
CA GLN A 60 6.25 0.21 -15.93
C GLN A 60 5.14 0.11 -14.87
N ARG A 61 3.88 0.13 -15.30
CA ARG A 61 2.73 -0.04 -14.40
C ARG A 61 2.77 -1.41 -13.72
N ASN A 62 3.02 -2.48 -14.48
CA ASN A 62 3.13 -3.83 -13.94
C ASN A 62 4.32 -3.97 -13.00
N GLU A 63 5.48 -3.39 -13.34
CA GLU A 63 6.67 -3.34 -12.50
C GLU A 63 6.39 -2.64 -11.17
N LEU A 64 5.70 -1.50 -11.21
CA LEU A 64 5.30 -0.77 -10.01
C LEU A 64 4.39 -1.62 -9.11
N VAL A 65 3.33 -2.22 -9.66
CA VAL A 65 2.41 -3.07 -8.90
C VAL A 65 3.14 -4.27 -8.29
N MET A 66 4.04 -4.91 -9.05
CA MET A 66 4.85 -6.03 -8.56
C MET A 66 5.74 -5.63 -7.38
N LYS A 67 6.32 -4.41 -7.36
CA LYS A 67 7.09 -3.92 -6.21
C LYS A 67 6.25 -3.88 -4.92
N PHE A 68 4.96 -3.51 -5.00
CA PHE A 68 4.06 -3.54 -3.85
C PHE A 68 3.74 -4.96 -3.38
N ILE A 69 3.49 -5.89 -4.32
CA ILE A 69 3.25 -7.31 -4.00
C ILE A 69 4.47 -7.88 -3.28
N VAL A 70 5.68 -7.65 -3.82
CA VAL A 70 6.93 -8.11 -3.20
C VAL A 70 7.13 -7.49 -1.82
N HIS A 71 6.85 -6.21 -1.64
CA HIS A 71 6.94 -5.56 -0.33
C HIS A 71 6.04 -6.23 0.71
N ASN A 72 4.78 -6.52 0.36
CA ASN A 72 3.86 -7.21 1.26
C ASN A 72 4.35 -8.61 1.63
N ILE A 73 4.88 -9.36 0.66
CA ILE A 73 5.48 -10.67 0.92
C ILE A 73 6.66 -10.54 1.88
N CYS A 74 7.55 -9.55 1.67
CA CYS A 74 8.66 -9.32 2.59
C CYS A 74 8.18 -9.02 4.02
N CYS A 75 7.12 -8.22 4.19
CA CYS A 75 6.55 -7.94 5.51
C CYS A 75 5.99 -9.19 6.17
N LEU A 76 5.26 -10.03 5.42
CA LEU A 76 4.75 -11.31 5.93
C LEU A 76 5.89 -12.25 6.35
N VAL A 77 6.94 -12.34 5.54
CA VAL A 77 8.12 -13.15 5.87
C VAL A 77 8.82 -12.61 7.11
N SER A 78 9.02 -11.29 7.22
CA SER A 78 9.55 -10.66 8.44
C SER A 78 8.70 -11.00 9.67
N GLU A 79 7.38 -10.86 9.58
CA GLU A 79 6.45 -11.14 10.67
C GLU A 79 6.53 -12.60 11.15
N ILE A 80 6.66 -13.54 10.20
CA ILE A 80 6.82 -14.98 10.49
C ILE A 80 8.04 -15.22 11.37
N PHE A 81 9.18 -14.60 11.05
CA PHE A 81 10.41 -14.78 11.82
C PHE A 81 10.42 -13.97 13.12
N GLU A 82 9.89 -12.74 13.12
CA GLU A 82 9.90 -11.85 14.28
C GLU A 82 8.98 -12.34 15.40
N ASN A 83 7.87 -13.01 15.05
CA ASN A 83 6.89 -13.52 16.00
C ASN A 83 6.94 -15.05 16.19
N ASP A 84 7.98 -15.71 15.65
CA ASP A 84 8.18 -17.16 15.74
C ASP A 84 6.95 -17.98 15.28
N ILE A 85 6.33 -17.53 14.19
CA ILE A 85 5.13 -18.19 13.63
C ILE A 85 5.58 -19.39 12.81
N HIS A 86 5.24 -20.59 13.26
CA HIS A 86 5.48 -21.80 12.47
C HIS A 86 4.41 -21.96 11.38
N VAL A 87 4.81 -21.84 10.11
CA VAL A 87 3.92 -22.04 8.96
C VAL A 87 4.25 -23.36 8.27
N ASP A 88 3.30 -24.30 8.27
CA ASP A 88 3.42 -25.54 7.50
C ASP A 88 2.80 -25.39 6.10
N PHE A 89 3.62 -24.91 5.17
CA PHE A 89 3.20 -24.70 3.78
C PHE A 89 2.65 -25.96 3.11
N ARG A 90 3.06 -27.17 3.53
CA ARG A 90 2.59 -28.41 2.91
C ARG A 90 1.14 -28.68 3.29
N SER A 91 0.82 -28.53 4.57
CA SER A 91 -0.53 -28.70 5.09
C SER A 91 -1.47 -27.64 4.54
N GLU A 92 -1.04 -26.38 4.54
CA GLU A 92 -1.83 -25.26 3.99
C GLU A 92 -2.12 -25.42 2.49
N LEU A 93 -1.12 -25.84 1.70
CA LEU A 93 -1.31 -26.07 0.28
C LEU A 93 -2.31 -27.20 0.01
N LYS A 94 -2.26 -28.27 0.82
CA LYS A 94 -3.21 -29.38 0.70
C LYS A 94 -4.64 -28.90 0.95
N THR A 95 -4.87 -28.16 2.04
CA THR A 95 -6.18 -27.57 2.36
C THR A 95 -6.68 -26.66 1.23
N PHE A 96 -5.83 -25.76 0.73
CA PHE A 96 -6.20 -24.88 -0.37
C PHE A 96 -6.61 -25.66 -1.64
N ILE A 97 -5.83 -26.67 -2.04
CA ILE A 97 -6.17 -27.49 -3.20
C ILE A 97 -7.49 -28.22 -2.97
N ASP A 98 -7.67 -28.83 -1.80
CA ASP A 98 -8.89 -29.58 -1.46
C ASP A 98 -10.12 -28.65 -1.50
N ASP A 99 -10.03 -27.45 -0.94
CA ASP A 99 -11.09 -26.44 -0.97
C ASP A 99 -11.42 -25.98 -2.40
N ASN A 100 -10.40 -25.68 -3.21
CA ASN A 100 -10.61 -25.23 -4.59
C ASN A 100 -11.08 -26.36 -5.52
N ARG A 101 -10.84 -27.62 -5.16
CA ARG A 101 -11.40 -28.78 -5.87
C ARG A 101 -12.89 -28.93 -5.64
N ILE A 102 -13.40 -28.52 -4.48
CA ILE A 102 -14.82 -28.55 -4.13
C ILE A 102 -15.62 -27.50 -4.92
N PHE A 103 -15.02 -26.36 -5.25
CA PHE A 103 -15.66 -25.30 -6.05
C PHE A 103 -15.56 -25.50 -7.57
N GLY A 104 -14.83 -26.52 -8.03
CA GLY A 104 -14.61 -26.83 -9.45
C GLY A 104 -15.50 -27.94 -10.03
N GLN A 105 -16.53 -28.40 -9.30
CA GLN A 105 -17.57 -29.33 -9.79
C GLN A 105 -18.88 -28.62 -10.07
#